data_AF-A0A973HU76-F1
#
_entry.id   AF-A0A973HU76-F1
#
_cell.length_a   1.000
_cell.length_b   1.000
_cell.length_c   1.000
_cell.angle_alpha   90.00
_cell.angle_beta   90.00
_cell.angle_gamma   90.00
#
_symmetry.space_group_name_H-M   'P 1'
#
loop_
_entity.id
_entity.type
_entity.pdbx_description
1 polymer ?
#
loop_
_entity_poly.entity_id
_entity_poly.type
_entity_poly.pdbx_seq_one_letter_code
_entity_poly.pdbx_strand_id
1 'polypeptide(L)' 'MKNKVLIVEDSTVILKILKHLAKQSLQLEPIYATSMAEAQSLYQQHKDELFAGIIDLALPDAPNG' A
#
# COMPACT_ATOMS: atom_id res chain seq x y z
N MET A 1 -2.82 17.79 5.56
CA MET A 1 -3.87 17.22 4.69
C MET A 1 -3.57 15.74 4.52
N LYS A 2 -4.59 14.88 4.44
CA LYS A 2 -4.40 13.47 4.13
C LYS A 2 -4.07 13.32 2.64
N ASN A 3 -2.86 12.91 2.31
CA ASN A 3 -2.39 12.79 0.93
C ASN A 3 -1.68 11.46 0.64
N LYS A 4 -1.53 10.57 1.63
CA LYS A 4 -0.85 9.28 1.44
C LYS A 4 -1.82 8.18 1.05
N VAL A 5 -1.38 7.26 0.19
CA VAL A 5 -2.10 6.02 -0.15
C VAL A 5 -1.23 4.82 0.19
N LEU A 6 -1.72 3.93 1.04
CA LEU A 6 -1.02 2.69 1.37
C LEU A 6 -1.36 1.62 0.34
N ILE A 7 -0.35 1.09 -0.37
CA ILE A 7 -0.50 0.03 -1.35
C ILE A 7 0.20 -1.22 -0.83
N VAL A 8 -0.54 -2.30 -0.61
CA VAL A 8 -0.02 -3.56 -0.06
C VAL A 8 -0.22 -4.67 -1.07
N GLU A 9 0.88 -5.27 -1.51
CA GLU A 9 0.91 -6.27 -2.58
C GLU A 9 2.23 -7.04 -2.50
N ASP A 10 2.19 -8.38 -2.49
CA ASP A 10 3.39 -9.22 -2.35
C ASP A 10 4.09 -9.47 -3.70
N SER A 11 3.36 -9.37 -4.81
CA SER A 11 3.92 -9.56 -6.15
C SER A 11 4.75 -8.36 -6.58
N THR A 12 6.06 -8.57 -6.72
CA THR A 12 6.98 -7.55 -7.25
C THR A 12 6.62 -7.07 -8.66
N VAL A 13 5.93 -7.90 -9.46
CA VAL A 13 5.46 -7.52 -10.81
C VAL A 13 4.26 -6.59 -10.70
N ILE A 14 3.26 -6.93 -9.88
CA ILE A 14 2.07 -6.10 -9.68
C ILE A 14 2.46 -4.76 -9.04
N LEU A 15 3.34 -4.78 -8.04
CA LEU A 15 3.87 -3.56 -7.43
C LEU A 15 4.55 -2.63 -8.43
N LYS A 16 5.30 -3.16 -9.42
CA LYS A 16 5.90 -2.33 -10.48
C LYS A 16 4.84 -1.67 -11.35
N ILE A 17 3.77 -2.39 -11.69
CA ILE A 17 2.64 -1.86 -12.46
C ILE A 17 1.92 -0.77 -11.66
N LEU A 18 1.60 -1.03 -10.40
CA LEU A 18 0.96 -0.06 -9.50
C LEU A 18 1.82 1.19 -9.30
N LYS A 19 3.14 1.04 -9.14
CA LYS A 19 4.09 2.15 -9.08
C LYS A 19 4.08 3.01 -10.36
N HIS A 20 4.00 2.37 -11.52
CA HIS A 20 3.94 3.08 -12.79
C HIS A 20 2.62 3.87 -12.92
N LEU A 21 1.49 3.24 -12.63
CA LEU A 21 0.17 3.87 -12.68
C LEU A 21 0.03 5.01 -11.66
N ALA A 22 0.51 4.79 -10.43
CA ALA A 22 0.48 5.82 -9.39
C ALA A 22 1.29 7.06 -9.78
N LYS A 23 2.47 6.87 -10.40
CA LYS A 23 3.28 8.01 -10.90
C LYS A 23 2.59 8.82 -11.99
N GLN A 24 1.74 8.21 -12.80
CA GLN A 24 1.06 8.88 -13.91
C GLN A 24 -0.25 9.55 -13.51
N SER A 25 -0.99 8.97 -12.57
CA SER A 25 -2.38 9.32 -12.32
C SER A 25 -2.67 9.82 -10.91
N LEU A 26 -1.82 9.48 -9.93
CA LEU A 26 -2.06 9.84 -8.53
C LEU A 26 -1.45 11.22 -8.24
N GLN A 27 -2.28 12.17 -7.81
CA GLN A 27 -1.82 13.40 -7.13
C GLN A 27 -1.53 13.15 -5.64
N LEU A 28 -1.50 11.89 -5.23
CA LEU A 28 -1.30 11.43 -3.86
C LEU A 28 0.08 10.78 -3.73
N GLU A 29 0.58 10.68 -2.50
CA GLU A 29 1.88 10.09 -2.19
C GLU A 29 1.70 8.59 -1.84
N PRO A 30 2.08 7.65 -2.73
CA PRO A 30 1.94 6.24 -2.43
C PRO A 30 3.08 5.75 -1.52
N ILE A 31 2.71 5.00 -0.48
CA ILE A 31 3.63 4.20 0.34
C ILE A 31 3.31 2.72 0.13
N TYR A 32 4.33 1.87 0.10
CA TYR A 32 4.21 0.48 -0.34
C TYR A 32 4.61 -0.49 0.76
N ALA A 33 3.89 -1.60 0.87
CA ALA A 33 4.26 -2.76 1.68
C ALA A 33 4.11 -4.06 0.86
N THR A 34 4.87 -5.09 1.21
CA THR A 34 4.78 -6.44 0.60
C THR A 34 4.25 -7.50 1.55
N SER A 35 3.87 -7.12 2.77
CA SER A 35 3.39 -8.03 3.81
C SER A 35 2.41 -7.32 4.74
N MET A 36 1.56 -8.08 5.42
CA MET A 36 0.67 -7.56 6.46
C MET A 36 1.45 -6.91 7.59
N ALA A 37 2.55 -7.54 8.03
CA ALA A 37 3.39 -7.00 9.08
C ALA A 37 3.94 -5.60 8.74
N GLU A 38 4.47 -5.44 7.52
CA GLU A 38 4.95 -4.14 7.04
C GLU A 38 3.81 -3.13 6.88
N ALA A 39 2.66 -3.57 6.34
CA ALA A 39 1.47 -2.74 6.19
C ALA A 39 0.97 -2.19 7.54
N GLN A 40 0.96 -3.02 8.59
CA GLN A 40 0.59 -2.60 9.95
C GLN A 40 1.56 -1.55 10.50
N SER A 41 2.87 -1.74 10.30
CA SER A 41 3.90 -0.79 10.71
C SER A 41 3.70 0.57 10.03
N LEU A 42 3.56 0.57 8.70
CA LEU A 42 3.32 1.78 7.92
C LEU A 42 1.99 2.46 8.27
N TYR A 43 0.94 1.67 8.50
CA TYR A 43 -0.35 2.21 8.95
C TYR A 43 -0.20 2.94 10.28
N GLN A 44 0.44 2.34 11.29
CA GLN A 44 0.62 3.00 12.59
C GLN A 44 1.46 4.28 12.49
N GLN A 45 2.46 4.29 11.62
CA GLN A 45 3.32 5.45 11.38
C GLN A 45 2.58 6.60 10.66
N HIS A 46 1.68 6.28 9.73
CA HIS A 46 1.10 7.27 8.79
C HIS A 46 -0.42 7.42 8.85
N LYS A 47 -1.14 6.76 9.78
CA LYS A 47 -2.62 6.74 9.84
C LYS A 47 -3.29 8.12 9.80
N ASP A 48 -2.64 9.15 10.32
CA ASP A 48 -3.19 10.51 10.33
C ASP A 48 -3.02 11.23 8.98
N GLU A 49 -2.11 10.76 8.13
CA GLU A 49 -1.82 11.26 6.78
C GLU A 49 -2.46 10.41 5.66
N LEU A 50 -2.87 9.17 6.00
CA LEU A 50 -3.47 8.23 5.06
C LEU A 50 -4.87 8.69 4.64
N PHE A 51 -5.03 8.80 3.32
CA PHE A 51 -6.30 9.06 2.64
C PHE A 51 -7.04 7.76 2.29
N ALA A 52 -6.32 6.78 1.74
CA ALA A 52 -6.87 5.52 1.27
C ALA A 52 -5.86 4.38 1.33
N GLY A 53 -6.33 3.14 1.15
CA GLY A 53 -5.50 1.95 1.03
C GLY A 53 -5.97 1.05 -0.11
N ILE A 54 -5.02 0.45 -0.83
CA ILE A 54 -5.22 -0.65 -1.80
C ILE A 54 -4.52 -1.85 -1.18
N ILE A 55 -5.29 -2.82 -0.70
CA ILE A 55 -4.80 -3.92 0.11
C ILE A 55 -5.11 -5.22 -0.62
N ASP A 56 -4.07 -5.98 -0.96
CA ASP A 56 -4.25 -7.37 -1.36
C ASP A 56 -4.77 -8.20 -0.18
N LEU A 57 -5.80 -9.00 -0.44
CA LEU A 57 -6.44 -9.86 0.55
C LEU A 57 -5.65 -11.16 0.75
N ALA A 58 -4.88 -11.59 -0.25
CA ALA A 58 -4.26 -12.91 -0.28
C ALA A 58 -2.75 -12.88 0.04
N LEU A 59 -2.35 -12.05 1.02
CA LEU A 59 -0.94 -11.96 1.41
C LEU A 59 -0.46 -13.27 2.05
N PRO A 60 0.76 -13.74 1.74
CA PRO A 60 1.31 -14.97 2.30
C PRO A 60 1.37 -15.00 3.84
N ASP A 61 1.54 -13.83 4.47
CA ASP A 61 1.57 -13.68 5.93
C ASP A 61 0.20 -13.35 6.56
N ALA A 62 -0.86 -13.25 5.74
CA ALA A 62 -2.24 -13.00 6.17
C ALA A 62 -3.19 -14.11 5.68
N PRO A 63 -3.11 -15.33 6.23
CA PRO A 63 -3.89 -16.48 5.75
C PRO A 63 -5.41 -16.34 5.90
N ASN A 64 -5.87 -15.36 6.67
CA ASN A 64 -7.30 -15.12 6.93
C ASN A 64 -7.81 -13.80 6.32
N GLY A 65 -6.99 -13.11 5.51
CA GLY A 65 -7.26 -11.73 5.09
C GLY A 65 -7.13 -10.77 6.26
#